data_AF-A0A2A2JCW9-F1
#
_entry.id   AF-A0A2A2JCW9-F1
#
_cell.length_a   1.000
_cell.length_b   1.000
_cell.length_c   1.000
_cell.angle_alpha   90.00
_cell.angle_beta   90.00
_cell.angle_gamma   90.00
#
_symmetry.space_group_name_H-M   'P 1'
#
loop_
_entity.id
_entity.type
_entity.pdbx_description
1 polymer ?
#
loop_
_entity_poly.entity_id
_entity_poly.type
_entity_poly.pdbx_seq_one_letter_code
_entity_poly.pdbx_strand_id
1 'polypeptide(L)'
;MTTIDVGEVKDVLKVERVGVHSHIVGLGLSNTLEAMSVAEGMVGQLPARRAAGLVVKMVKEGRIAGRSVLITGDAGSGKTAIAMAMARALGSDTPFESITASEIFSLEFSKTEALLQSLRKAIGVRIKEETEV
;
A
#
# COMPACT_ATOMS: atom_id res chain seq x y z
N MET A 1 -31.78 -21.25 9.49
CA MET A 1 -30.81 -21.33 8.38
C MET A 1 -30.85 -19.98 7.68
N THR A 2 -30.09 -19.03 8.20
CA THR A 2 -30.14 -17.62 7.79
C THR A 2 -29.30 -17.46 6.53
N THR A 3 -29.96 -17.11 5.43
CA THR A 3 -29.34 -16.79 4.14
C THR A 3 -28.51 -15.51 4.30
N ILE A 4 -27.19 -15.63 4.18
CA ILE A 4 -26.29 -14.49 4.11
C ILE A 4 -26.46 -13.89 2.73
N ASP A 5 -27.13 -12.75 2.66
CA ASP A 5 -27.28 -11.96 1.44
C ASP A 5 -25.94 -11.25 1.18
N VAL A 6 -25.11 -11.86 0.34
CA VAL A 6 -23.84 -11.27 -0.10
C VAL A 6 -24.20 -10.22 -1.15
N GLY A 7 -24.55 -9.02 -0.68
CA GLY A 7 -24.83 -7.89 -1.55
C GLY A 7 -23.66 -7.67 -2.51
N GLU A 8 -23.95 -7.68 -3.82
CA GLU A 8 -22.99 -7.33 -4.87
C GLU A 8 -22.44 -5.93 -4.58
N VAL A 9 -21.20 -5.89 -4.07
CA VAL A 9 -20.43 -4.65 -3.99
C VAL A 9 -20.08 -4.31 -5.43
N LYS A 10 -20.89 -3.44 -6.06
CA LYS A 10 -20.50 -2.80 -7.32
C LYS A 10 -19.22 -2.04 -7.04
N ASP A 11 -18.09 -2.56 -7.52
CA ASP A 11 -16.87 -1.81 -7.67
C ASP A 11 -17.21 -0.59 -8.53
N VAL A 12 -17.44 0.54 -7.86
CA VAL A 12 -17.42 1.84 -8.51
C VAL A 12 -16.03 1.90 -9.11
N LEU A 13 -15.93 1.73 -10.43
CA LEU A 13 -14.68 1.84 -11.19
C LEU A 13 -13.99 3.11 -10.70
N LYS A 14 -13.00 2.96 -9.81
CA LYS A 14 -12.24 4.07 -9.25
C LYS A 14 -11.58 4.71 -10.46
N VAL A 15 -12.10 5.85 -10.89
CA VAL A 15 -11.48 6.65 -11.94
C VAL A 15 -10.08 6.98 -11.43
N GLU A 16 -9.05 6.35 -12.01
CA GLU A 16 -7.67 6.69 -11.70
C GLU A 16 -7.42 8.12 -12.21
N ARG A 17 -7.62 9.09 -11.32
CA ARG A 17 -7.34 10.50 -11.59
C ARG A 17 -5.83 10.69 -11.54
N VAL A 18 -5.28 11.42 -12.51
CA VAL A 18 -3.84 11.74 -12.55
C VAL A 18 -3.48 12.55 -11.29
N GLY A 19 -2.86 11.89 -10.32
CA GLY A 19 -2.36 12.50 -9.08
C GLY A 19 -0.86 12.84 -9.16
N VAL A 20 -0.36 13.58 -8.17
CA VAL A 20 1.06 14.02 -8.08
C VAL A 20 2.05 12.85 -8.19
N HIS A 21 1.66 11.66 -7.74
CA HIS A 21 2.50 10.46 -7.71
C HIS A 21 2.02 9.37 -8.69
N SER A 22 1.17 9.72 -9.67
CA SER A 22 0.65 8.78 -10.68
C SER A 22 1.72 8.19 -11.60
N HIS A 23 2.85 8.89 -11.77
CA HIS A 23 3.99 8.44 -12.56
C HIS A 23 4.82 7.33 -11.88
N ILE A 24 4.60 7.08 -10.60
CA ILE A 24 5.36 6.08 -9.82
C ILE A 24 4.71 4.72 -10.03
N VAL A 25 5.45 3.81 -10.65
CA VAL A 25 4.99 2.44 -10.96
C VAL A 25 5.69 1.38 -10.12
N GLY A 26 6.73 1.74 -9.36
CA GLY A 26 7.42 0.84 -8.44
C GLY A 26 8.69 1.44 -7.86
N LEU A 27 9.47 0.60 -7.16
CA LEU A 27 10.70 1.02 -6.47
C LEU A 27 11.94 1.03 -7.37
N GLY A 28 11.87 0.50 -8.60
CA GLY A 28 12.94 0.46 -9.60
C GLY A 28 14.24 -0.16 -9.09
N LEU A 29 14.13 -1.36 -8.53
CA LEU A 29 15.25 -2.12 -7.97
C LEU A 29 15.70 -3.21 -8.95
N SER A 30 16.99 -3.50 -8.95
CA SER A 30 17.54 -4.67 -9.63
C SER A 30 17.20 -5.96 -8.87
N ASN A 31 17.51 -7.11 -9.49
CA ASN A 31 17.40 -8.43 -8.86
C ASN A 31 18.28 -8.57 -7.59
N THR A 32 19.29 -7.71 -7.43
CA THR A 32 20.18 -7.68 -6.25
C THR A 32 19.69 -6.71 -5.17
N LEU A 33 18.47 -6.17 -5.28
CA LEU A 33 17.89 -5.13 -4.41
C LEU A 33 18.64 -3.79 -4.47
N GLU A 34 19.38 -3.53 -5.54
CA GLU A 34 20.06 -2.25 -5.72
C GLU A 34 19.16 -1.28 -6.49
N ALA A 35 19.01 -0.06 -5.98
CA ALA A 35 18.20 0.95 -6.63
C ALA A 35 18.93 1.48 -7.87
N MET A 36 18.24 1.47 -9.02
CA MET A 36 18.74 2.09 -10.23
C MET A 36 18.58 3.61 -10.16
N SER A 37 19.52 4.36 -10.75
CA SER A 37 19.53 5.83 -10.72
C SER A 37 18.21 6.44 -11.21
N VAL A 38 17.62 5.86 -12.26
CA VAL A 38 16.32 6.21 -12.81
C VAL A 38 15.60 4.92 -13.21
N ALA A 39 14.46 4.62 -12.58
CA ALA A 39 13.64 3.46 -12.93
C ALA A 39 12.23 3.58 -12.30
N GLU A 40 11.22 3.03 -12.98
CA GLU A 40 9.84 2.88 -12.46
C GLU A 40 9.20 4.18 -11.93
N GLY A 41 9.54 5.32 -12.57
CA GLY A 41 9.05 6.63 -12.16
C GLY A 41 9.80 7.26 -10.99
N MET A 42 10.83 6.58 -10.45
CA MET A 42 11.65 7.05 -9.34
C MET A 42 13.04 7.49 -9.84
N VAL A 43 13.55 8.59 -9.27
CA VAL A 43 14.88 9.14 -9.56
C VAL A 43 15.64 9.35 -8.24
N GLY A 44 16.87 8.85 -8.15
CA GLY A 44 17.71 9.00 -6.96
C GLY A 44 17.14 8.28 -5.74
N GLN A 45 17.37 8.86 -4.54
CA GLN A 45 17.00 8.29 -3.23
C GLN A 45 17.42 6.81 -3.06
N LEU A 46 18.63 6.48 -3.51
CA LEU A 46 19.10 5.09 -3.61
C LEU A 46 19.08 4.33 -2.28
N PRO A 47 19.58 4.89 -1.15
CA PRO A 47 19.55 4.18 0.13
C PRO A 47 18.13 3.93 0.63
N ALA A 48 17.25 4.92 0.48
CA ALA A 48 15.87 4.83 0.93
C ALA A 48 15.07 3.82 0.09
N ARG A 49 15.25 3.80 -1.24
CA ARG A 49 14.63 2.81 -2.14
C ARG A 49 15.12 1.40 -1.87
N ARG A 50 16.43 1.22 -1.63
CA ARG A 50 17.01 -0.09 -1.24
C ARG A 50 16.41 -0.59 0.08
N ALA A 51 16.34 0.28 1.09
CA ALA A 51 15.73 -0.05 2.38
C ALA A 51 14.23 -0.40 2.24
N ALA A 52 13.48 0.39 1.48
CA ALA A 52 12.08 0.14 1.16
C ALA A 52 11.89 -1.21 0.43
N GLY A 53 12.79 -1.55 -0.49
CA GLY A 53 12.82 -2.83 -1.19
C GLY A 53 12.99 -4.03 -0.26
N LEU A 54 13.86 -3.91 0.74
CA LEU A 54 14.03 -4.95 1.75
C LEU A 54 12.73 -5.16 2.54
N VAL A 55 12.06 -4.07 2.94
CA VAL A 55 10.77 -4.13 3.64
C VAL A 55 9.72 -4.82 2.76
N VAL A 56 9.58 -4.41 1.50
CA VAL A 56 8.65 -5.04 0.55
C VAL A 56 8.95 -6.54 0.39
N LYS A 57 10.22 -6.92 0.30
CA LYS A 57 10.61 -8.34 0.22
C LYS A 57 10.21 -9.12 1.48
N MET A 58 10.48 -8.59 2.67
CA MET A 58 10.08 -9.22 3.93
C MET A 58 8.56 -9.38 4.05
N VAL A 59 7.79 -8.41 3.57
CA VAL A 59 6.32 -8.47 3.53
C VAL A 59 5.85 -9.56 2.56
N LYS A 60 6.40 -9.61 1.33
CA LYS A 60 6.04 -10.64 0.34
C LYS A 60 6.35 -12.06 0.81
N GLU A 61 7.41 -12.23 1.58
CA GLU A 61 7.80 -13.53 2.15
C GLU A 61 7.02 -13.88 3.43
N GLY A 62 6.14 -12.99 3.91
CA GLY A 62 5.35 -13.22 5.13
C GLY A 62 6.20 -13.27 6.41
N ARG A 63 7.45 -12.80 6.38
CA ARG A 63 8.39 -12.84 7.53
C ARG A 63 8.09 -11.79 8.59
N ILE A 64 7.21 -10.84 8.30
CA ILE A 64 6.93 -9.69 9.15
C ILE A 64 5.42 -9.42 9.22
N ALA A 65 4.91 -9.27 10.44
CA ALA A 65 3.54 -8.85 10.74
C ALA A 65 3.55 -7.97 12.01
N GLY A 66 2.62 -7.01 12.10
CA GLY A 66 2.49 -6.13 13.27
C GLY A 66 3.70 -5.21 13.52
N ARG A 67 4.38 -4.76 12.45
CA ARG A 67 5.52 -3.85 12.53
C ARG A 67 5.20 -2.52 11.88
N SER A 68 5.80 -1.44 12.39
CA SER A 68 5.74 -0.11 11.81
C SER A 68 7.09 0.29 11.20
N VAL A 69 7.03 1.06 10.12
CA VAL A 69 8.19 1.67 9.47
C VAL A 69 7.97 3.18 9.44
N LEU A 70 8.95 3.95 9.91
CA LEU A 70 8.91 5.41 9.89
C LEU A 70 9.89 5.93 8.84
N ILE A 71 9.40 6.73 7.89
CA ILE A 71 10.22 7.41 6.90
C ILE A 71 10.37 8.88 7.33
N THR A 72 11.61 9.31 7.53
CA THR A 72 11.95 10.68 7.94
C THR A 72 12.77 11.40 6.86
N GLY A 73 12.78 12.74 6.91
CA GLY A 73 13.51 13.61 5.98
C GLY A 73 12.77 14.92 5.70
N ASP A 74 13.45 15.86 5.05
CA ASP A 74 12.95 17.20 4.79
C ASP A 74 11.69 17.22 3.89
N ALA A 75 10.97 18.34 3.88
CA ALA A 75 9.85 18.54 2.97
C ALA A 75 10.34 18.41 1.51
N GLY A 76 9.56 17.74 0.65
CA GLY A 76 9.91 17.53 -0.76
C GLY A 76 10.91 16.39 -1.03
N SER A 77 11.46 15.71 -0.02
CA SER A 77 12.43 14.60 -0.19
C SER A 77 11.86 13.29 -0.77
N GLY A 78 10.55 13.23 -1.09
CA GLY A 78 9.94 12.05 -1.72
C GLY A 78 9.45 10.97 -0.75
N LYS A 79 9.18 11.29 0.52
CA LYS A 79 8.68 10.32 1.52
C LYS A 79 7.39 9.61 1.07
N THR A 80 6.38 10.38 0.67
CA THR A 80 5.11 9.85 0.15
C THR A 80 5.29 9.09 -1.17
N ALA A 81 6.22 9.56 -2.01
CA ALA A 81 6.57 8.88 -3.26
C ALA A 81 7.13 7.47 -3.00
N ILE A 82 8.02 7.31 -2.01
CA ILE A 82 8.55 6.00 -1.61
C ILE A 82 7.43 5.10 -1.07
N ALA A 83 6.53 5.62 -0.24
CA ALA A 83 5.39 4.83 0.26
C ALA A 83 4.49 4.32 -0.88
N MET A 84 4.23 5.17 -1.88
CA MET A 84 3.48 4.75 -3.07
C MET A 84 4.25 3.76 -3.93
N ALA A 85 5.56 3.95 -4.10
CA ALA A 85 6.41 2.99 -4.80
C ALA A 85 6.39 1.61 -4.11
N MET A 86 6.43 1.57 -2.77
CA MET A 86 6.28 0.33 -2.00
C MET A 86 4.93 -0.34 -2.25
N ALA A 87 3.83 0.43 -2.24
CA ALA A 87 2.50 -0.07 -2.52
C ALA A 87 2.41 -0.73 -3.91
N ARG A 88 2.88 -0.02 -4.95
CA ARG A 88 2.92 -0.55 -6.32
C ARG A 88 3.82 -1.78 -6.44
N ALA A 89 4.95 -1.79 -5.74
CA ALA A 89 5.86 -2.93 -5.72
C ALA A 89 5.30 -4.17 -5.02
N LEU A 90 4.37 -4.04 -4.06
CA LEU A 90 3.70 -5.18 -3.42
C LEU A 90 2.77 -5.94 -4.39
N GLY A 91 2.11 -5.21 -5.29
CA GLY A 91 1.25 -5.74 -6.34
C GLY A 91 -0.10 -5.04 -6.38
N SER A 92 -0.80 -5.11 -7.52
CA SER A 92 -2.15 -4.54 -7.70
C SER A 92 -3.18 -5.13 -6.74
N ASP A 93 -2.99 -6.39 -6.36
CA ASP A 93 -3.93 -7.16 -5.55
C ASP A 93 -3.65 -7.02 -4.05
N THR A 94 -2.63 -6.24 -3.66
CA THR A 94 -2.34 -5.95 -2.26
C THR A 94 -3.10 -4.69 -1.86
N PRO A 95 -4.04 -4.75 -0.91
CA PRO A 95 -4.74 -3.56 -0.46
C PRO A 95 -3.76 -2.56 0.16
N PHE A 96 -3.96 -1.29 -0.18
CA PHE A 96 -3.16 -0.19 0.33
C PHE A 96 -4.09 0.95 0.74
N GLU A 97 -4.10 1.27 2.03
CA GLU A 97 -4.85 2.40 2.59
C GLU A 97 -3.87 3.53 2.90
N SER A 98 -4.10 4.70 2.30
CA SER A 98 -3.40 5.93 2.66
C SER A 98 -4.33 6.83 3.46
N ILE A 99 -3.90 7.22 4.66
CA ILE A 99 -4.66 8.09 5.54
C ILE A 99 -3.80 9.27 6.01
N THR A 100 -4.40 10.45 6.01
CA THR A 100 -3.85 11.67 6.60
C THR A 100 -4.30 11.79 8.04
N ALA A 101 -3.43 12.30 8.92
CA ALA A 101 -3.74 12.43 10.35
C ALA A 101 -5.04 13.20 10.63
N SER A 102 -5.33 14.23 9.84
CA SER A 102 -6.55 15.03 9.95
C SER A 102 -7.83 14.25 9.64
N GLU A 103 -7.77 13.21 8.81
CA GLU A 103 -8.93 12.37 8.46
C GLU A 103 -9.37 11.47 9.63
N ILE A 104 -8.51 11.27 10.64
CA ILE A 104 -8.84 10.49 11.85
C ILE A 104 -9.78 11.27 12.77
N PHE A 105 -9.79 12.60 12.68
CA PHE A 105 -10.62 13.44 13.55
C PHE A 105 -12.03 13.56 12.97
N SER A 106 -12.99 12.91 13.62
CA SER A 106 -14.41 12.95 13.26
C SER A 106 -15.26 13.39 14.46
N LEU A 107 -16.41 14.00 14.17
CA LEU A 107 -17.46 14.28 15.15
C LEU A 107 -18.42 13.09 15.33
N GLU A 108 -18.49 12.20 14.34
CA GLU A 108 -19.46 11.09 14.30
C GLU A 108 -18.90 9.81 14.95
N PHE A 109 -17.59 9.58 14.84
CA PHE A 109 -16.93 8.37 15.34
C PHE A 109 -15.70 8.69 16.17
N SER A 110 -15.32 7.78 17.05
CA SER A 110 -14.11 7.91 17.86
C SER A 110 -12.85 7.75 17.00
N LYS A 111 -11.77 8.41 17.42
CA LYS A 111 -10.45 8.33 16.77
C LYS A 111 -9.94 6.89 16.66
N THR A 112 -10.24 6.07 17.66
CA THR A 112 -9.85 4.65 17.69
C THR A 112 -10.64 3.82 16.67
N GLU A 113 -11.93 4.10 16.50
CA GLU A 113 -12.75 3.41 15.49
C GLU A 113 -12.30 3.80 14.07
N ALA A 114 -12.02 5.08 13.82
CA ALA A 114 -11.51 5.54 12.52
C ALA A 114 -10.18 4.86 12.14
N LEU A 115 -9.26 4.73 13.10
CA LEU A 115 -8.01 3.98 12.92
C LEU A 115 -8.25 2.50 12.67
N LEU A 116 -9.15 1.87 13.43
CA LEU A 116 -9.46 0.45 13.29
C LEU A 116 -10.07 0.13 11.92
N GLN A 117 -10.97 0.99 11.41
CA GLN A 117 -11.52 0.86 10.07
C GLN A 117 -10.46 0.96 8.99
N SER A 118 -9.54 1.92 9.12
CA SER A 118 -8.42 2.10 8.18
C SER A 118 -7.51 0.87 8.16
N LEU A 119 -7.21 0.28 9.31
CA LEU A 119 -6.43 -0.96 9.40
C LEU A 119 -7.16 -2.15 8.77
N ARG A 120 -8.48 -2.27 8.95
CA ARG A 120 -9.27 -3.34 8.31
C ARG A 120 -9.28 -3.21 6.79
N LYS A 121 -9.39 -1.99 6.25
CA LYS A 121 -9.30 -1.75 4.79
C LYS A 121 -7.95 -2.13 4.20
N ALA A 122 -6.87 -2.01 4.99
CA ALA A 122 -5.52 -2.38 4.57
C ALA A 122 -5.25 -3.90 4.62
N ILE A 123 -6.20 -4.73 5.05
CA ILE A 123 -6.06 -6.19 5.14
C ILE A 123 -7.00 -6.85 4.13
N GLY A 124 -6.43 -7.66 3.24
CA GLY A 124 -7.17 -8.38 2.20
C GLY A 124 -7.18 -9.88 2.46
N VAL A 125 -8.29 -10.54 2.12
CA VAL A 125 -8.43 -12.00 2.18
C VAL A 125 -8.67 -12.53 0.77
N ARG A 126 -7.86 -13.49 0.31
CA ARG A 126 -8.08 -14.19 -0.96
C ARG A 126 -8.72 -15.54 -0.69
N ILE A 127 -9.88 -15.77 -1.29
CA ILE A 127 -10.61 -17.03 -1.20
C ILE A 127 -10.51 -17.69 -2.58
N LYS A 128 -10.00 -18.93 -2.61
CA LYS A 128 -9.95 -19.76 -3.82
C LYS A 128 -10.95 -20.90 -3.63
N GLU A 129 -11.88 -21.05 -4.57
CA GLU A 129 -12.83 -22.16 -4.62
C GLU A 129 -12.36 -23.14 -5.71
N GLU A 130 -12.40 -24.44 -5.42
CA GLU A 130 -12.12 -25.50 -6.39
C GLU A 130 -13.41 -26.29 -6.60
N THR A 131 -13.91 -26.30 -7.84
CA THR A 131 -15.07 -27.10 -8.22
C THR A 131 -14.59 -28.39 -8.87
N GLU A 132 -14.89 -29.54 -8.27
CA GLU A 132 -14.71 -30.84 -8.91
C GLU A 132 -15.73 -30.99 -10.06
N VAL A 133 -15.25 -31.41 -11.24
CA VAL A 133 -16.09 -31.75 -12.40
C VAL A 133 -16.39 -33.24 -12.40
#